data_AF-A0AAV3L1L4-F1
#
_entry.id   AF-A0AAV3L1L4-F1
#
_cell.length_a   1.000
_cell.length_b   1.000
_cell.length_c   1.000
_cell.angle_alpha   90.00
_cell.angle_beta   90.00
_cell.angle_gamma   90.00
#
_symmetry.space_group_name_H-M   'P 1'
#
loop_
_entity.id
_entity.type
_entity.pdbx_description
1 polymer ?
#
loop_
_entity_poly.entity_id
_entity_poly.type
_entity_poly.pdbx_seq_one_letter_code
_entity_poly.pdbx_strand_id
1 'polypeptide(L)'
;MEMHTLAVSGVFILVGLLPNTDWLDGTIEMNPRNEIVTEKNGATNIPGVFAAGDCTDSPYKQIIVSMGSGATAALGAFDYLMRT
;
A
#
# COMPACT_ATOMS: atom_id res chain seq x y z
N MET A 1 5.15 -39.55 3.38
CA MET A 1 4.38 -38.36 2.95
C MET A 1 3.67 -38.78 1.67
N GLU A 2 2.35 -38.86 1.71
CA GLU A 2 1.56 -39.30 0.56
C GLU A 2 1.14 -38.07 -0.25
N MET A 3 1.25 -38.16 -1.58
CA MET A 3 0.98 -37.06 -2.50
C MET A 3 -0.38 -37.28 -3.15
N HIS A 4 -1.15 -36.19 -3.32
CA HIS A 4 -2.45 -36.22 -3.97
C HIS A 4 -2.51 -35.22 -5.12
N THR A 5 -3.36 -35.51 -6.10
CA THR A 5 -3.61 -34.67 -7.27
C THR A 5 -5.09 -34.30 -7.34
N LEU A 6 -5.38 -33.05 -7.69
CA LEU A 6 -6.74 -32.52 -7.83
C LEU A 6 -6.96 -32.03 -9.27
N ALA A 7 -8.02 -32.50 -9.94
CA ALA A 7 -8.38 -32.05 -11.28
C ALA A 7 -9.23 -30.79 -11.21
N VAL A 8 -8.67 -29.63 -11.60
CA VAL A 8 -9.35 -28.32 -11.62
C VAL A 8 -8.92 -27.51 -12.85
N SER A 9 -9.78 -26.59 -13.30
CA SER A 9 -9.48 -25.69 -14.43
C SER A 9 -8.68 -24.44 -14.03
N GLY A 10 -8.59 -24.14 -12.73
CA GLY A 10 -7.89 -22.96 -12.24
C GLY A 10 -7.78 -22.94 -10.73
N VAL A 11 -6.75 -22.25 -10.24
CA VAL A 11 -6.46 -22.07 -8.82
C VAL A 11 -6.15 -20.59 -8.59
N PHE A 12 -6.82 -19.97 -7.63
CA PHE A 12 -6.56 -18.61 -7.20
C PHE A 12 -5.95 -18.65 -5.81
N ILE A 13 -4.72 -18.15 -5.69
CA ILE A 13 -3.98 -18.16 -4.43
C ILE A 13 -4.26 -16.85 -3.69
N LEU A 14 -5.00 -16.92 -2.58
CA LEU A 14 -5.28 -15.80 -1.69
C LEU A 14 -4.78 -16.13 -0.28
N VAL A 15 -3.45 -16.15 -0.10
CA VAL A 15 -2.80 -16.42 1.20
C VAL A 15 -2.68 -15.14 2.04
N GLY A 16 -2.63 -13.98 1.39
CA GLY A 16 -2.44 -12.68 2.02
C GLY A 16 -1.58 -11.78 1.14
N LEU A 17 -1.54 -10.49 1.48
CA LEU A 17 -0.64 -9.52 0.88
C LEU A 17 0.43 -9.16 1.90
N LEU A 18 1.69 -9.20 1.50
CA LEU A 18 2.80 -8.63 2.26
C LEU A 18 3.25 -7.34 1.55
N PRO A 19 3.01 -6.16 2.14
CA PRO A 19 3.51 -4.90 1.60
C PRO A 19 5.04 -4.88 1.58
N ASN A 20 5.64 -4.26 0.56
CA ASN A 20 7.10 -4.10 0.45
C ASN A 20 7.61 -2.93 1.31
N THR A 21 7.37 -2.99 2.61
CA THR A 21 7.55 -1.87 3.56
C THR A 21 8.40 -2.22 4.78
N ASP A 22 8.84 -3.48 4.92
CA ASP A 22 9.65 -3.93 6.06
C ASP A 22 10.91 -3.08 6.29
N TRP A 23 11.47 -2.49 5.23
CA TRP A 23 12.63 -1.59 5.31
C TRP A 23 12.33 -0.23 5.97
N LEU A 24 11.07 0.10 6.19
CA LEU A 24 10.58 1.31 6.84
C LEU A 24 10.14 1.08 8.30
N ASP A 25 10.30 -0.13 8.83
CA ASP A 25 9.91 -0.47 10.19
C ASP A 25 10.56 0.48 11.22
N GLY A 26 9.75 0.91 12.20
CA GLY A 26 10.11 1.92 13.20
C GLY A 26 10.36 3.34 12.68
N THR A 27 10.29 3.57 11.36
CA THR A 27 10.54 4.89 10.75
C THR A 27 9.24 5.62 10.45
N ILE A 28 8.31 4.94 9.79
CA ILE A 28 7.00 5.47 9.38
C ILE A 28 5.88 4.72 10.12
N GLU A 29 4.76 5.39 10.37
CA GLU A 29 3.61 4.74 10.99
C GLU A 29 2.99 3.70 10.03
N MET A 30 2.85 2.47 10.52
CA MET A 30 2.27 1.35 9.80
C MET A 30 1.21 0.65 10.65
N ASN A 31 0.23 0.07 9.99
CA ASN A 31 -0.78 -0.74 10.66
C ASN A 31 -0.26 -2.17 10.97
N PRO A 32 -1.01 -3.02 11.69
CA PRO A 32 -0.58 -4.38 12.04
C PRO A 32 -0.32 -5.33 10.84
N ARG A 33 -0.61 -4.91 9.61
CA ARG A 33 -0.33 -5.63 8.36
C ARG A 33 0.87 -5.07 7.59
N ASN A 34 1.67 -4.22 8.23
CA ASN A 34 2.80 -3.49 7.63
C ASN A 34 2.40 -2.56 6.48
N GLU A 35 1.14 -2.12 6.41
CA GLU A 35 0.72 -1.11 5.43
C GLU A 35 0.99 0.29 5.98
N ILE A 36 1.53 1.19 5.14
CA ILE A 36 1.76 2.60 5.51
C ILE A 36 0.41 3.27 5.76
N VAL A 37 0.24 3.87 6.94
CA VAL A 37 -0.97 4.64 7.28
C VAL A 37 -0.93 5.98 6.56
N THR A 38 -2.00 6.32 5.85
CA THR A 38 -2.07 7.55 5.06
C THR A 38 -3.32 8.37 5.31
N GLU A 39 -3.20 9.69 5.26
CA GLU A 39 -4.35 10.59 5.21
C GLU A 39 -5.00 10.61 3.82
N LYS A 40 -6.15 11.28 3.69
CA LYS A 40 -6.91 11.37 2.41
C LYS A 40 -6.13 11.99 1.26
N ASN A 41 -5.10 12.79 1.54
CA ASN A 41 -4.20 13.40 0.56
C ASN A 41 -2.92 12.58 0.31
N GLY A 42 -2.79 11.39 0.89
CA GLY A 42 -1.61 10.54 0.80
C GLY A 42 -0.48 10.90 1.77
N ALA A 43 -0.66 11.89 2.65
CA ALA A 43 0.33 12.26 3.65
C ALA A 43 0.49 11.16 4.71
N THR A 44 1.71 11.03 5.24
CA THR A 44 2.06 10.10 6.30
C THR A 44 2.24 10.87 7.62
N ASN A 45 2.60 10.18 8.70
CA ASN A 45 2.94 10.83 9.97
C ASN A 45 4.22 11.68 9.89
N ILE A 46 5.05 11.52 8.86
CA ILE A 46 6.27 12.31 8.65
C ILE A 46 5.98 13.46 7.68
N PRO A 47 6.17 14.74 8.09
CA PRO A 47 5.99 15.88 7.20
C PRO A 47 6.84 15.79 5.93
N GLY A 48 6.22 16.00 4.77
CA GLY A 48 6.88 15.92 3.47
C GLY A 48 7.02 14.51 2.90
N VAL A 49 6.60 13.47 3.62
CA VAL A 49 6.59 12.08 3.13
C VAL A 49 5.16 11.66 2.82
N PHE A 50 4.97 11.14 1.60
CA PHE A 50 3.69 10.69 1.07
C PHE A 50 3.80 9.25 0.58
N ALA A 51 2.70 8.51 0.62
CA ALA A 51 2.63 7.14 0.13
C ALA A 51 1.36 6.90 -0.69
N ALA A 52 1.42 5.94 -1.61
CA ALA A 52 0.31 5.61 -2.50
C ALA A 52 0.39 4.15 -2.97
N GLY A 53 -0.76 3.62 -3.39
CA GLY A 53 -0.89 2.28 -3.94
C GLY A 53 -0.90 1.17 -2.91
N ASP A 54 -0.57 -0.04 -3.36
CA ASP A 54 -0.81 -1.25 -2.58
C ASP A 54 -0.02 -1.34 -1.26
N CYS A 55 1.04 -0.53 -1.09
CA CYS A 55 1.81 -0.46 0.14
C CYS A 55 1.12 0.35 1.27
N THR A 56 0.05 1.09 0.96
CA THR A 56 -0.70 1.86 1.96
C THR A 56 -1.88 1.08 2.50
N ASP A 57 -2.54 1.62 3.51
CA ASP A 57 -3.76 1.10 4.13
C ASP A 57 -5.02 1.19 3.24
N SER A 58 -4.86 1.48 1.94
CA SER A 58 -5.96 1.42 0.96
C SER A 58 -6.67 0.05 0.99
N PRO A 59 -8.01 0.01 1.09
CA PRO A 59 -8.76 -1.23 1.24
C PRO A 59 -8.74 -2.11 -0.02
N TYR A 60 -8.44 -1.54 -1.20
CA TYR A 60 -8.48 -2.23 -2.48
C TYR A 60 -7.13 -2.16 -3.19
N LYS A 61 -6.68 -3.31 -3.70
CA LYS A 61 -5.36 -3.50 -4.30
C LYS A 61 -5.54 -3.79 -5.79
N GLN A 62 -5.71 -2.71 -6.55
CA GLN A 62 -6.05 -2.75 -7.99
C GLN A 62 -5.30 -1.64 -8.72
N ILE A 63 -4.99 -1.88 -9.99
CA ILE A 63 -4.21 -0.96 -10.83
C ILE A 63 -4.80 0.46 -10.80
N ILE A 64 -6.10 0.61 -11.07
CA ILE A 64 -6.74 1.93 -11.16
C ILE A 64 -6.86 2.62 -9.79
N VAL A 65 -7.01 1.85 -8.71
CA VAL A 65 -7.03 2.39 -7.34
C VAL A 65 -5.66 2.93 -6.98
N SER A 66 -4.60 2.16 -7.26
CA SER A 66 -3.22 2.60 -7.10
C SER A 66 -2.91 3.85 -7.91
N MET A 67 -3.31 3.92 -9.18
CA MET A 67 -3.15 5.11 -10.03
C MET A 67 -3.86 6.34 -9.44
N GLY A 68 -5.10 6.19 -8.98
CA GLY A 68 -5.85 7.28 -8.34
C GLY A 68 -5.16 7.81 -7.08
N SER A 69 -4.77 6.90 -6.18
CA SER A 69 -4.03 7.28 -4.96
C SER A 69 -2.67 7.93 -5.27
N GLY A 70 -1.98 7.48 -6.32
CA GLY A 70 -0.73 8.08 -6.79
C GLY A 70 -0.89 9.52 -7.25
N ALA A 71 -1.95 9.81 -8.01
CA ALA A 71 -2.29 11.17 -8.41
C ALA A 71 -2.59 12.06 -7.18
N THR A 72 -3.36 11.55 -6.22
CA THR A 72 -3.66 12.25 -4.97
C THR A 72 -2.41 12.56 -4.16
N ALA A 73 -1.53 11.57 -3.94
CA ALA A 73 -0.29 11.75 -3.19
C ALA A 73 0.68 12.73 -3.88
N ALA A 74 0.77 12.70 -5.22
CA ALA A 74 1.60 13.63 -5.97
C ALA A 74 1.11 15.08 -5.82
N LEU A 75 -0.21 15.31 -5.89
CA LEU A 75 -0.80 16.63 -5.66
C LEU A 75 -0.66 17.08 -4.20
N GLY A 76 -0.78 16.16 -3.24
CA GLY A 76 -0.54 16.43 -1.82
C GLY A 76 0.90 16.87 -1.56
N ALA A 77 1.87 16.16 -2.15
CA ALA A 77 3.29 16.54 -2.08
C ALA A 77 3.56 17.89 -2.74
N PHE A 78 2.93 18.17 -3.87
CA PHE A 78 3.03 19.48 -4.52
C PHE A 78 2.48 20.61 -3.64
N ASP A 79 1.29 20.45 -3.06
CA ASP A 79 0.70 21.46 -2.16
C ASP A 79 1.58 21.69 -0.92
N TYR A 80 2.17 20.63 -0.35
CA TYR A 80 3.15 20.76 0.73
C TYR A 80 4.33 21.65 0.33
N LEU A 81 4.96 21.38 -0.80
CA LEU A 81 6.10 22.16 -1.30
C LEU A 81 5.77 23.62 -1.62
N MET A 82 4.52 23.92 -1.99
CA MET A 82 4.10 25.31 -2.26
C MET A 82 3.82 26.12 -0.99
N ARG A 83 3.66 25.45 0.16
CA ARG A 83 3.33 26.08 1.45
C ARG A 83 4.51 26.12 2.42
N THR A 84 5.62 25.50 2.07
CA THR A 84 6.89 25.47 2.82
C THR A 84 7.94 26.33 2.13
#